data_AF-A0AA41SD62-F1
#
_entry.id   AF-A0AA41SD62-F1
#
_cell.length_a   1.000
_cell.length_b   1.000
_cell.length_c   1.000
_cell.angle_alpha   90.00
_cell.angle_beta   90.00
_cell.angle_gamma   90.00
#
_symmetry.space_group_name_H-M   'P 1'
#
loop_
_entity.id
_entity.type
_entity.pdbx_description
1 polymer ?
#
loop_
_entity_poly.entity_id
_entity_poly.type
_entity_poly.pdbx_seq_one_letter_code
_entity_poly.pdbx_strand_id
1 'polypeptide(L)'
;MMYEEASQVATDAVGNIRTVASFCFEEKVMKLYENKCDGLKKTGMRQGLISGFSFGISFFLLFCVYDTSFYAGAKLLEDGKITFPEVFRVFLVLTMTSIGISQSSSMSPDFNKAKSSTVSILAILDGKSKLDSSDASGITLDA
;
A
#
# COMPACT_ATOMS: atom_id res chain seq x y z
N MET A 1 -8.93 -7.37 -0.43
CA MET A 1 -9.53 -7.41 0.92
C MET A 1 -10.81 -6.62 1.05
N MET A 2 -10.90 -5.31 0.75
CA MET A 2 -12.13 -4.55 1.04
C MET A 2 -13.39 -5.11 0.35
N TYR A 3 -13.31 -5.59 -0.89
CA TYR A 3 -14.46 -6.21 -1.58
C TYR A 3 -14.48 -7.73 -1.54
N GLU A 4 -13.67 -8.36 -0.69
CA GLU A 4 -13.42 -9.80 -0.78
C GLU A 4 -14.67 -10.62 -0.46
N GLU A 5 -15.41 -10.28 0.58
CA GLU A 5 -16.65 -10.97 0.93
C GLU A 5 -17.75 -10.79 -0.12
N ALA A 6 -17.91 -9.58 -0.66
CA ALA A 6 -18.90 -9.31 -1.71
C ALA A 6 -18.53 -10.03 -3.02
N SER A 7 -17.24 -10.01 -3.38
CA SER A 7 -16.71 -10.73 -4.53
C SER A 7 -16.88 -12.23 -4.37
N GLN A 8 -16.63 -12.78 -3.19
CA GLN A 8 -16.81 -14.21 -2.91
C GLN A 8 -18.27 -14.63 -3.09
N VAL A 9 -19.22 -13.87 -2.54
CA VAL A 9 -20.65 -14.12 -2.73
C VAL A 9 -21.05 -14.10 -4.20
N ALA A 10 -20.52 -13.15 -4.98
CA ALA A 10 -20.76 -13.08 -6.42
C ALA A 10 -20.14 -14.28 -7.16
N THR A 11 -18.91 -14.67 -6.82
CA THR A 11 -18.23 -15.82 -7.40
C THR A 11 -18.98 -17.12 -7.11
N ASP A 12 -19.42 -17.34 -5.88
CA ASP A 12 -20.19 -18.52 -5.49
C ASP A 12 -21.55 -18.60 -6.19
N ALA A 13 -22.23 -17.45 -6.34
CA ALA A 13 -23.50 -17.34 -7.04
C ALA A 13 -23.38 -17.64 -8.54
N VAL A 14 -22.37 -17.08 -9.20
CA VAL A 14 -22.10 -17.32 -10.63
C VAL A 14 -21.64 -18.76 -10.87
N GLY A 15 -20.78 -19.29 -10.00
CA GLY A 15 -20.32 -20.69 -10.06
C GLY A 15 -21.46 -21.70 -9.94
N ASN A 16 -22.50 -21.38 -9.17
CA ASN A 16 -23.66 -22.24 -8.92
C ASN A 16 -24.95 -21.73 -9.56
N ILE A 17 -24.87 -21.00 -10.68
CA ILE A 17 -26.02 -20.31 -11.28
C ILE A 17 -27.21 -21.24 -11.59
N ARG A 18 -26.96 -22.50 -11.99
CA ARG A 18 -28.01 -23.50 -12.24
C ARG A 18 -28.79 -23.85 -10.97
N THR A 19 -28.11 -23.96 -9.84
CA THR A 19 -28.71 -24.23 -8.53
C THR A 19 -29.49 -23.01 -8.03
N VAL A 20 -28.94 -21.81 -8.22
CA VAL A 20 -29.62 -20.56 -7.82
C VAL A 20 -30.92 -20.38 -8.61
N ALA A 21 -30.88 -20.63 -9.92
CA ALA A 21 -32.06 -20.56 -10.79
C ALA A 21 -33.08 -21.68 -10.50
N SER A 22 -32.63 -22.91 -10.24
CA SER A 22 -33.54 -24.04 -9.97
C SER A 22 -34.32 -23.89 -8.67
N PHE A 23 -33.77 -23.18 -7.69
CA PHE A 23 -34.43 -22.89 -6.41
C PHE A 23 -35.04 -21.48 -6.34
N CYS A 24 -35.00 -20.70 -7.44
CA CYS A 24 -35.42 -19.31 -7.49
C CYS A 24 -34.83 -18.44 -6.35
N PHE A 25 -33.56 -18.66 -6.00
CA PHE A 25 -32.88 -17.96 -4.91
C PHE A 25 -32.19 -16.66 -5.31
N GLU A 26 -32.45 -16.16 -6.52
CA GLU A 26 -31.81 -14.96 -7.08
C GLU A 26 -31.99 -13.75 -6.16
N GLU A 27 -33.20 -13.52 -5.66
CA GLU A 27 -33.50 -12.40 -4.76
C GLU A 27 -32.75 -12.50 -3.42
N LYS A 28 -32.61 -13.71 -2.88
CA LYS A 28 -31.93 -13.95 -1.61
C LYS A 28 -30.42 -13.73 -1.73
N VAL A 29 -29.82 -14.18 -2.84
CA VAL A 29 -28.40 -13.96 -3.15
C VAL A 29 -28.13 -12.48 -3.39
N MET A 30 -29.03 -11.80 -4.11
CA MET A 30 -28.89 -10.36 -4.40
C MET A 30 -28.98 -9.52 -3.12
N LYS A 31 -29.92 -9.81 -2.21
CA LYS A 31 -29.99 -9.17 -0.88
C LYS A 31 -28.72 -9.40 -0.05
N LEU A 32 -28.14 -10.60 -0.11
CA LEU A 32 -26.91 -10.92 0.62
C LEU A 32 -25.72 -10.11 0.09
N TYR A 33 -25.59 -10.00 -1.24
CA TYR A 33 -24.59 -9.17 -1.89
C TYR A 33 -24.76 -7.68 -1.55
N GLU A 34 -25.99 -7.17 -1.59
CA GLU A 34 -26.29 -5.77 -1.27
C GLU A 34 -25.93 -5.44 0.18
N ASN A 35 -26.30 -6.30 1.13
CA ASN A 35 -25.97 -6.12 2.55
C ASN A 35 -24.45 -6.10 2.77
N LYS A 36 -23.70 -6.97 2.08
CA LYS A 36 -22.22 -6.96 2.10
C LYS A 36 -21.63 -5.69 1.48
N CYS A 37 -22.25 -5.15 0.43
CA CYS A 37 -21.80 -3.90 -0.18
C CYS A 37 -22.14 -2.65 0.64
N ASP A 38 -23.22 -2.63 1.41
CA ASP A 38 -23.63 -1.44 2.16
C ASP A 38 -22.64 -1.08 3.28
N GLY A 39 -22.15 -2.10 3.99
CA GLY A 39 -21.05 -1.93 4.95
C GLY A 39 -19.78 -1.36 4.31
N LEU A 40 -19.50 -1.74 3.06
CA LEU A 40 -18.35 -1.24 2.30
C LEU A 40 -18.54 0.20 1.84
N LYS A 41 -19.75 0.59 1.41
CA LYS A 41 -20.08 1.98 1.06
C LYS A 41 -19.86 2.91 2.24
N LYS A 42 -20.37 2.55 3.43
CA LYS A 42 -20.20 3.37 4.65
C LYS A 42 -18.73 3.48 5.05
N THR A 43 -17.98 2.38 4.94
CA THR A 43 -16.54 2.38 5.24
C THR A 43 -15.77 3.21 4.23
N GLY A 44 -16.08 3.11 2.93
CA GLY A 44 -15.49 3.90 1.87
C GLY A 44 -15.75 5.40 2.04
N MET A 45 -16.97 5.79 2.45
CA MET A 45 -17.30 7.19 2.73
C MET A 45 -16.50 7.74 3.92
N ARG A 46 -16.39 6.97 5.01
CA ARG A 46 -15.58 7.36 6.18
C ARG A 46 -14.10 7.45 5.83
N GLN A 47 -13.59 6.51 5.05
CA GLN A 47 -12.21 6.52 4.56
C GLN A 47 -11.95 7.73 3.68
N GLY A 48 -12.87 8.06 2.77
CA GLY A 48 -12.79 9.24 1.91
C GLY A 48 -12.69 10.54 2.70
N LEU A 49 -13.51 10.69 3.75
CA LEU A 49 -13.44 11.84 4.65
C LEU A 49 -12.10 11.92 5.39
N ILE A 50 -11.61 10.79 5.92
CA ILE A 50 -10.33 10.73 6.64
C ILE A 50 -9.18 11.07 5.69
N SER A 51 -9.16 10.50 4.48
CA SER A 51 -8.13 10.79 3.48
C SER A 51 -8.16 12.23 3.02
N GLY A 52 -9.36 12.80 2.80
CA GLY A 52 -9.51 14.19 2.38
C GLY A 52 -9.05 15.17 3.46
N PHE A 53 -9.43 14.93 4.72
CA PHE A 53 -8.99 15.74 5.85
C PHE A 53 -7.47 15.66 6.08
N SER A 54 -6.90 14.46 6.02
CA SER A 54 -5.46 14.25 6.12
C SER A 54 -4.70 14.96 5.00
N PHE A 55 -5.22 14.90 3.77
CA PHE A 55 -4.64 15.61 2.63
C PHE A 55 -4.70 17.13 2.83
N GLY A 56 -5.85 17.66 3.25
CA GLY A 56 -6.01 19.09 3.55
C GLY A 56 -5.04 19.58 4.63
N ILE A 57 -4.92 18.85 5.75
CA ILE A 57 -3.95 19.19 6.81
C ILE A 57 -2.53 19.17 6.28
N SER A 58 -2.18 18.19 5.45
CA SER A 58 -0.83 18.07 4.89
C SER A 58 -0.47 19.29 4.04
N PHE A 59 -1.41 19.77 3.21
CA PHE A 59 -1.22 20.99 2.42
C PHE A 59 -1.14 22.24 3.29
N PHE A 60 -1.99 22.34 4.31
CA PHE A 60 -1.97 23.47 5.25
C PHE A 60 -0.61 23.57 5.95
N LEU A 61 -0.09 22.46 6.48
CA LEU A 61 1.23 22.41 7.11
C LEU A 61 2.35 22.76 6.13
N LEU A 62 2.26 22.32 4.87
CA LEU A 62 3.25 22.66 3.84
C LEU A 62 3.31 24.17 3.61
N PHE A 63 2.17 24.85 3.49
CA PHE A 63 2.13 26.31 3.37
C PHE A 63 2.63 27.00 4.63
N CYS A 64 2.30 26.51 5.84
CA CYS A 64 2.84 27.05 7.08
C CYS A 64 4.37 26.95 7.17
N VAL A 65 4.95 25.84 6.72
CA VAL A 65 6.41 25.66 6.66
C VAL A 65 7.04 26.64 5.69
N TYR A 66 6.44 26.84 4.52
CA TYR A 66 6.91 27.83 3.55
C TYR A 66 6.86 29.25 4.14
N ASP A 67 5.72 29.65 4.70
CA ASP A 67 5.54 30.96 5.33
C ASP A 67 6.57 31.19 6.45
N THR A 68 6.73 30.22 7.36
CA THR A 68 7.71 30.31 8.46
C THR A 68 9.15 30.40 7.93
N SER A 69 9.47 29.65 6.87
CA SER A 69 10.81 29.66 6.27
C SER A 69 11.13 31.02 5.63
N PHE A 70 10.18 31.62 4.93
CA PHE A 70 10.34 32.95 4.35
C PHE A 70 10.37 34.04 5.42
N TYR A 71 9.53 33.95 6.46
CA TYR A 71 9.54 34.89 7.58
C TYR A 71 10.88 34.88 8.31
N ALA A 72 11.40 33.69 8.65
CA ALA A 72 12.72 33.55 9.25
C ALA A 72 13.82 34.08 8.30
N GLY A 73 13.75 33.73 7.02
CA GLY A 73 14.68 34.22 6.00
C GLY A 73 14.69 35.76 5.89
N ALA A 74 13.53 36.39 5.93
CA ALA A 74 13.38 37.84 5.90
C ALA A 74 14.01 38.50 7.14
N LYS A 75 13.77 37.95 8.33
CA LYS A 75 14.35 38.45 9.59
C LYS A 75 15.88 38.34 9.57
N LEU A 76 16.43 37.26 9.03
CA LEU A 76 17.89 37.10 8.89
C LEU A 76 18.50 38.02 7.81
N LEU A 77 17.73 38.37 6.78
CA LEU A 77 18.10 39.35 5.76
C LEU A 77 18.14 40.77 6.36
N GLU A 78 17.18 41.14 7.21
CA GLU A 78 17.17 42.41 7.95
C GLU A 78 18.36 42.54 8.91
N ASP A 79 18.74 41.45 9.59
CA ASP A 79 19.93 41.40 10.44
C ASP A 79 21.27 41.49 9.63
N GLY A 80 21.22 41.54 8.29
CA GLY A 80 22.38 41.66 7.42
C GLY A 80 23.30 40.42 7.38
N LYS A 81 22.82 39.28 7.88
CA LYS A 81 23.63 38.04 8.01
C LYS A 81 23.67 37.19 6.73
N ILE A 82 22.70 37.37 5.85
CA ILE A 82 22.55 36.62 4.60
C ILE A 82 22.01 37.53 3.50
N THR A 83 22.31 37.18 2.26
CA THR A 83 21.85 37.89 1.06
C THR A 83 20.57 37.25 0.53
N PHE A 84 19.72 38.01 -0.17
CA PHE A 84 18.49 37.50 -0.81
C PHE A 84 18.64 36.18 -1.61
N PRO A 85 19.65 36.00 -2.49
CA PRO A 85 19.84 34.75 -3.22
C PRO A 85 20.22 33.56 -2.32
N GLU A 86 20.85 33.80 -1.15
CA GLU A 86 21.21 32.72 -0.23
C GLU A 86 19.99 32.11 0.45
N VAL A 87 19.00 32.94 0.80
CA VAL A 87 17.71 32.47 1.35
C VAL A 87 17.02 31.53 0.35
N PHE A 88 16.95 31.94 -0.92
CA PHE A 88 16.37 31.11 -1.99
C PHE A 88 17.15 29.82 -2.21
N ARG A 89 18.49 29.87 -2.13
CA ARG A 89 19.35 28.69 -2.26
C ARG A 89 19.08 27.68 -1.15
N VAL A 90 19.01 28.14 0.11
CA VAL A 90 18.72 27.27 1.26
C VAL A 90 17.33 26.65 1.13
N PHE A 91 16.33 27.44 0.72
CA PHE A 91 14.97 26.95 0.49
C PHE A 91 14.92 25.85 -0.59
N LEU A 92 15.59 26.06 -1.72
CA LEU A 92 15.66 25.06 -2.80
C LEU A 92 16.39 23.78 -2.39
N VAL A 93 17.50 23.90 -1.65
CA VAL A 93 18.23 22.71 -1.16
C VAL A 93 17.40 21.92 -0.15
N LEU A 94 16.72 22.61 0.77
CA LEU A 94 15.89 21.98 1.80
C LEU A 94 14.69 21.23 1.20
N THR A 95 14.01 21.85 0.22
CA THR A 95 12.87 21.26 -0.48
C THR A 95 13.29 20.04 -1.30
N MET A 96 14.38 20.14 -2.08
CA MET A 96 14.91 19.02 -2.86
C MET A 96 15.36 17.86 -1.98
N THR A 97 16.02 18.14 -0.86
CA THR A 97 16.44 17.11 0.11
C THR A 97 15.23 16.40 0.71
N SER A 98 14.19 17.16 1.09
CA SER A 98 12.96 16.60 1.65
C SER A 98 12.22 15.69 0.66
N ILE A 99 12.17 16.07 -0.63
CA ILE A 99 11.61 15.24 -1.70
C ILE A 99 12.43 13.96 -1.86
N GLY A 100 13.76 14.05 -1.85
CA GLY A 100 14.65 12.90 -1.95
C GLY A 100 14.46 11.89 -0.81
N ILE A 101 14.32 12.39 0.42
CA ILE A 101 14.02 11.57 1.61
C ILE A 101 12.64 10.92 1.45
N SER A 102 11.63 11.68 1.02
CA SER A 102 10.26 11.17 0.82
C SER A 102 10.22 10.03 -0.20
N GLN A 103 10.86 10.19 -1.36
CA GLN A 103 10.95 9.12 -2.36
C GLN A 103 11.72 7.91 -1.84
N SER A 104 12.86 8.12 -1.18
CA SER A 104 13.65 7.03 -0.61
C SER A 104 12.83 6.24 0.42
N SER A 105 12.07 6.92 1.27
CA SER A 105 11.20 6.27 2.24
C SER A 105 10.11 5.41 1.57
N SER A 106 9.58 5.84 0.42
CA SER A 106 8.56 5.09 -0.31
C SER A 106 9.08 3.76 -0.91
N MET A 107 10.39 3.62 -1.11
CA MET A 107 11.02 2.38 -1.59
C MET A 107 11.22 1.34 -0.46
N SER A 108 11.17 1.74 0.80
CA SER A 108 11.35 0.85 1.97
C SER A 108 10.46 -0.41 1.95
N PRO A 109 9.14 -0.34 1.67
CA PRO A 109 8.29 -1.54 1.61
C PRO A 109 8.72 -2.53 0.54
N ASP A 110 9.19 -2.06 -0.63
CA ASP A 110 9.66 -2.94 -1.69
C ASP A 110 10.94 -3.68 -1.29
N PHE A 111 11.88 -2.97 -0.65
CA PHE A 111 13.05 -3.61 -0.05
C PHE A 111 12.68 -4.68 0.98
N ASN A 112 11.71 -4.38 1.85
CA ASN A 112 11.25 -5.36 2.85
C ASN A 112 10.59 -6.57 2.19
N LYS A 113 9.80 -6.38 1.13
CA LYS A 113 9.17 -7.45 0.37
C LYS A 113 10.21 -8.30 -0.35
N ALA A 114 11.18 -7.68 -1.01
CA ALA A 114 12.29 -8.37 -1.67
C ALA A 114 13.08 -9.23 -0.68
N LYS A 115 13.41 -8.69 0.50
CA LYS A 115 14.09 -9.42 1.57
C LYS A 115 13.28 -10.65 2.01
N SER A 116 11.97 -10.50 2.22
CA SER A 116 11.08 -11.60 2.61
C SER A 116 11.02 -12.71 1.54
N SER A 117 10.91 -12.32 0.26
CA SER A 117 10.93 -13.26 -0.86
C SER A 117 12.25 -14.00 -0.97
N THR A 118 13.39 -13.32 -0.84
CA THR A 118 14.72 -13.94 -0.88
C THR A 118 14.88 -14.95 0.25
N VAL A 119 14.44 -14.63 1.48
CA VAL A 119 14.47 -15.58 2.60
C VAL A 119 13.64 -16.83 2.29
N SER A 120 12.47 -16.67 1.68
CA SER A 120 11.61 -17.80 1.31
C SER A 120 12.26 -18.69 0.25
N ILE A 121 12.88 -18.10 -0.77
CA ILE A 121 13.59 -18.84 -1.83
C ILE A 121 14.81 -19.56 -1.26
N LEU A 122 15.60 -18.88 -0.42
CA LEU A 122 16.80 -19.44 0.17
C LEU A 122 16.45 -20.58 1.15
N ALA A 123 15.34 -20.47 1.89
CA ALA A 123 14.85 -21.54 2.76
C ALA A 123 14.44 -22.80 1.96
N ILE A 124 13.89 -22.64 0.75
CA ILE A 124 13.61 -23.77 -0.15
C ILE A 124 14.91 -24.36 -0.68
N LEU A 125 15.87 -23.51 -1.08
CA LEU A 125 17.15 -23.94 -1.66
C LEU A 125 18.02 -24.69 -0.64
N ASP A 126 18.13 -24.18 0.58
CA ASP A 126 18.90 -24.81 1.68
C ASP A 126 18.12 -25.95 2.37
N GLY A 127 16.83 -26.10 2.04
CA GLY A 127 16.00 -27.18 2.54
C GLY A 127 16.47 -28.53 2.00
N LYS A 128 17.14 -29.34 2.83
CA LYS A 128 17.40 -30.75 2.48
C LYS A 128 16.07 -31.50 2.36
N SER A 129 15.77 -31.95 1.15
CA SER A 129 14.62 -32.83 0.90
C SER A 129 14.78 -34.13 1.68
N LYS A 130 13.69 -34.61 2.27
CA LYS A 130 13.63 -35.90 2.99
C LYS A 130 13.60 -37.10 2.02
N LEU A 131 13.29 -36.84 0.75
CA LEU A 131 13.34 -37.76 -0.39
C LEU A 131 14.21 -37.08 -1.44
N ASP A 132 15.51 -37.35 -1.42
CA ASP A 132 16.43 -36.82 -2.43
C ASP A 132 16.41 -37.74 -3.64
N SER A 133 15.83 -37.26 -4.75
CA SER A 133 15.81 -37.99 -6.02
C SER A 133 17.18 -38.13 -6.67
N SER A 134 18.18 -37.38 -6.21
CA SER A 134 19.57 -37.45 -6.68
C SER A 134 20.41 -38.44 -5.88
N ASP A 135 19.87 -38.99 -4.78
CA ASP A 135 20.55 -39.98 -3.96
C ASP A 135 20.42 -41.36 -4.62
N ALA A 136 21.54 -41.83 -5.20
CA ALA A 136 21.62 -43.11 -5.91
C ALA A 136 21.58 -44.34 -4.98
N SER A 137 21.33 -44.14 -3.68
CA SER A 137 21.28 -45.21 -2.68
C SER A 137 19.92 -45.93 -2.61
N GLY A 138 18.94 -45.53 -3.43
CA GLY A 138 17.62 -46.15 -3.55
C GLY A 138 17.60 -47.40 -4.44
N ILE A 139 16.88 -48.43 -4.02
CA ILE A 139 16.62 -49.65 -4.80
C ILE A 139 15.71 -49.34 -5.99
N THR A 140 16.23 -49.46 -7.21
CA THR A 140 15.43 -49.44 -8.44
C THR A 140 14.72 -50.78 -8.60
N LEU A 141 13.40 -50.75 -8.81
CA LEU A 141 12.62 -51.95 -9.15
C LEU A 141 12.92 -52.33 -10.60
N ASP A 142 13.60 -53.45 -10.81
CA ASP A 142 13.71 -54.10 -12.12
C ASP A 142 12.33 -54.56 -12.59
N ALA A 143 12.06 -54.32 -13.87
CA ALA A 143 10.77 -54.53 -14.54
C ALA A 143 10.46 -56.01 -14.83
#